data_AF-A0A327VV67-F1
#
_entry.id   AF-A0A327VV67-F1
#
_cell.length_a   1.000
_cell.length_b   1.000
_cell.length_c   1.000
_cell.angle_alpha   90.00
_cell.angle_beta   90.00
_cell.angle_gamma   90.00
#
_symmetry.space_group_name_H-M   'P 1'
#
loop_
_entity.id
_entity.type
_entity.pdbx_description
1 polymer ?
#
loop_
_entity_poly.entity_id
_entity_poly.type
_entity_poly.pdbx_seq_one_letter_code
_entity_poly.pdbx_strand_id
1 'polypeptide(L)'
;MSLIGNLIWLIFGGFFCAMGYFVVGFGYCLTIIGIPFGIQCFKIGLLTLMPFGSQVRERQQPVGCLSTIFNIIWIFTGGIWIALGHLIFGLLLSITIIGIPFARQHFKLLTLTFAPFGKEVY
;
A
#
# COMPACT_ATOMS: atom_id res chain seq x y z
N MET A 1 18.10 3.31 10.42
CA MET A 1 18.54 2.96 9.04
C MET A 1 17.39 3.05 8.02
N SER A 2 16.43 3.96 8.20
CA SER A 2 15.27 4.10 7.31
C SER A 2 15.46 5.15 6.22
N LEU A 3 16.25 6.20 6.48
CA LEU A 3 16.30 7.39 5.62
C LEU A 3 16.99 7.12 4.28
N ILE A 4 18.15 6.48 4.28
CA ILE A 4 18.87 6.10 3.05
C ILE A 4 18.04 5.10 2.22
N GLY A 5 17.45 4.09 2.88
CA GLY A 5 16.57 3.13 2.21
C GLY A 5 15.34 3.78 1.57
N ASN A 6 14.70 4.71 2.27
CA ASN A 6 13.56 5.48 1.76
C ASN A 6 13.95 6.39 0.57
N LEU A 7 15.14 6.99 0.60
CA LEU A 7 15.62 7.83 -0.50
C LEU A 7 15.84 7.03 -1.78
N ILE A 8 16.51 5.88 -1.68
CA ILE A 8 16.72 4.98 -2.83
C ILE A 8 15.36 4.44 -3.32
N TRP A 9 14.51 4.03 -2.39
CA TRP A 9 13.17 3.52 -2.69
C TRP A 9 12.31 4.48 -3.51
N LEU A 10 12.32 5.77 -3.18
CA LEU A 10 11.55 6.77 -3.92
C LEU A 10 11.91 6.78 -5.40
N ILE A 11 13.20 6.62 -5.73
CA ILE A 11 13.72 6.61 -7.10
C ILE A 11 13.36 5.29 -7.82
N PHE A 12 13.44 4.15 -7.12
CA PHE A 12 13.31 2.81 -7.71
C PHE A 12 11.88 2.25 -7.81
N GLY A 13 10.85 3.09 -7.64
CA GLY A 13 9.45 2.68 -7.85
C GLY A 13 8.50 3.14 -6.75
N GLY A 14 9.02 3.46 -5.57
CA GLY A 14 8.23 3.90 -4.42
C GLY A 14 7.36 5.11 -4.69
N PHE A 15 7.93 6.12 -5.36
CA PHE A 15 7.21 7.34 -5.72
C PHE A 15 6.06 7.07 -6.70
N PHE A 16 6.30 6.24 -7.72
CA PHE A 16 5.29 5.89 -8.72
C PHE A 16 4.13 5.11 -8.09
N CYS A 17 4.41 4.13 -7.22
CA CYS A 17 3.37 3.42 -6.48
C CYS A 17 2.58 4.36 -5.56
N ALA A 18 3.25 5.23 -4.80
CA ALA A 18 2.59 6.19 -3.92
C ALA A 18 1.65 7.13 -4.68
N MET A 19 2.07 7.62 -5.86
CA MET A 19 1.24 8.44 -6.72
C MET A 19 0.02 7.68 -7.24
N GLY A 20 0.15 6.38 -7.54
CA GLY A 20 -0.98 5.50 -7.85
C GLY A 20 -2.04 5.49 -6.75
N TYR A 21 -1.64 5.37 -5.47
CA TYR A 21 -2.58 5.47 -4.34
C TYR A 21 -3.25 6.84 -4.26
N PHE A 22 -2.51 7.92 -4.49
CA PHE A 22 -3.08 9.26 -4.41
C PHE A 22 -4.09 9.51 -5.51
N VAL A 23 -3.80 9.14 -6.75
CA VAL A 23 -4.72 9.27 -7.89
C VAL A 23 -6.00 8.45 -7.65
N VAL A 24 -5.86 7.19 -7.27
CA VAL A 24 -7.02 6.32 -6.95
C VAL A 24 -7.78 6.86 -5.74
N GLY A 25 -7.06 7.35 -4.73
CA GLY A 25 -7.65 7.94 -3.53
C GLY A 25 -8.49 9.17 -3.81
N PHE A 26 -7.98 10.10 -4.62
CA PHE A 26 -8.75 11.25 -5.10
C PHE A 26 -9.97 10.82 -5.90
N GLY A 27 -9.84 9.80 -6.77
CA GLY A 27 -10.96 9.22 -7.52
C GLY A 27 -12.08 8.69 -6.61
N TYR A 28 -11.73 7.96 -5.55
CA TYR A 28 -12.71 7.49 -4.56
C TYR A 28 -13.39 8.63 -3.82
N CYS A 29 -12.65 9.70 -3.49
CA CYS A 29 -13.20 10.88 -2.81
C CYS A 29 -14.21 11.68 -3.65
N LEU A 30 -14.33 11.42 -4.97
CA LEU A 30 -15.37 12.03 -5.80
C LEU A 30 -16.79 11.54 -5.44
N THR A 31 -16.91 10.41 -4.74
CA THR A 31 -18.19 9.84 -4.33
C THR A 31 -18.27 9.77 -2.81
N ILE A 32 -19.45 10.07 -2.23
CA ILE A 32 -19.64 10.00 -0.77
C ILE A 32 -19.34 8.59 -0.24
N ILE A 33 -19.73 7.55 -0.99
CA ILE A 33 -19.51 6.15 -0.63
C ILE A 33 -18.03 5.75 -0.72
N GLY A 34 -17.27 6.36 -1.64
CA GLY A 34 -15.85 6.07 -1.86
C GLY A 34 -14.90 6.73 -0.86
N ILE A 35 -15.29 7.83 -0.22
CA ILE A 35 -14.47 8.56 0.79
C ILE A 35 -13.71 7.64 1.77
N PRO A 36 -14.32 6.63 2.44
CA PRO A 36 -13.57 5.75 3.33
C PRO A 36 -12.43 4.99 2.65
N PHE A 37 -12.61 4.57 1.39
CA PHE A 37 -11.56 3.94 0.59
C PHE A 37 -10.48 4.93 0.17
N GLY A 38 -10.88 6.16 -0.18
CA GLY A 38 -9.94 7.24 -0.52
C GLY A 38 -9.02 7.58 0.65
N ILE A 39 -9.58 7.72 1.86
CA ILE A 39 -8.80 7.94 3.08
C ILE A 39 -7.79 6.80 3.32
N GLN A 40 -8.20 5.56 3.11
CA GLN A 40 -7.31 4.41 3.25
C GLN A 40 -6.20 4.41 2.19
N CYS A 41 -6.51 4.80 0.94
CA CYS A 41 -5.51 4.99 -0.11
C CYS A 41 -4.47 6.03 0.30
N PHE A 42 -4.89 7.20 0.81
CA PHE A 42 -3.96 8.24 1.22
C PHE A 42 -3.02 7.77 2.34
N LYS A 43 -3.53 7.02 3.32
CA LYS A 43 -2.71 6.44 4.40
C LYS A 43 -1.65 5.48 3.87
N ILE A 44 -2.03 4.58 2.97
CA ILE A 44 -1.08 3.61 2.39
C ILE A 44 -0.14 4.29 1.40
N GLY A 45 -0.61 5.29 0.65
CA GLY A 45 0.23 6.12 -0.23
C GLY A 45 1.32 6.85 0.56
N LEU A 46 0.97 7.46 1.71
CA LEU A 46 1.93 8.08 2.62
C LEU A 46 2.94 7.07 3.17
N LEU A 47 2.48 5.89 3.62
CA LEU A 47 3.37 4.79 4.02
C LEU A 47 4.28 4.33 2.86
N THR A 48 3.75 4.31 1.64
CA THR A 48 4.48 3.90 0.44
C THR A 48 5.56 4.90 0.07
N LEU A 49 5.50 6.17 0.47
CA LEU A 49 6.61 7.11 0.27
C LEU A 49 7.83 6.73 1.15
N MET A 50 7.59 6.20 2.35
CA MET A 50 8.63 5.94 3.34
C MET A 50 8.40 4.61 4.09
N PRO A 51 8.47 3.45 3.41
CA PRO A 51 8.07 2.17 4.01
C PRO A 51 9.12 1.57 4.96
N PHE A 52 10.38 2.01 4.86
CA PHE A 52 11.45 1.50 5.71
C PHE A 52 11.33 2.08 7.12
N GLY A 53 11.32 1.19 8.11
CA GLY A 53 11.14 1.53 9.53
C GLY A 53 9.70 1.41 10.01
N SER A 54 8.71 1.44 9.12
CA SER A 54 7.30 1.32 9.49
C SER A 54 6.91 -0.13 9.77
N GLN A 55 6.01 -0.36 10.72
CA GLN A 55 5.45 -1.67 11.04
C GLN A 55 3.96 -1.71 10.74
N VAL A 56 3.52 -2.78 10.07
CA VAL A 56 2.11 -3.05 9.80
C VAL A 56 1.68 -4.14 10.77
N ARG A 57 0.68 -3.86 11.61
CA ARG A 57 0.12 -4.81 12.57
C ARG A 57 -1.39 -4.93 12.39
N GLU A 58 -1.93 -6.06 12.79
CA GLU A 58 -3.38 -6.19 12.96
C GLU A 58 -3.83 -5.25 14.08
N ARG A 59 -4.95 -4.57 13.87
CA ARG A 59 -5.60 -3.80 14.93
C ARG A 59 -6.05 -4.76 16.03
N GLN A 60 -5.68 -4.46 17.28
CA GLN A 60 -6.01 -5.31 18.45
C GLN A 60 -7.48 -5.20 18.87
N GLN A 61 -8.17 -4.14 18.48
CA GLN A 61 -9.59 -3.96 18.75
C GLN A 61 -10.44 -4.86 17.83
N PRO A 62 -11.59 -5.38 18.29
CA PRO A 62 -12.46 -6.20 17.48
C PRO A 62 -12.86 -5.44 16.21
N VAL A 63 -12.26 -5.85 15.09
CA VAL A 63 -12.64 -5.40 13.76
C VAL A 63 -13.98 -6.06 13.44
N GLY A 64 -15.06 -5.28 13.54
CA GLY A 64 -16.40 -5.74 13.17
C GLY A 64 -16.46 -6.20 11.70
N CYS A 65 -17.58 -6.82 11.31
CA CYS A 65 -17.82 -7.32 9.95
C CYS A 65 -17.62 -6.29 8.84
N LEU A 66 -17.70 -4.99 9.17
CA LEU A 66 -17.47 -3.87 8.27
C LEU A 66 -16.09 -3.91 7.60
N SER A 67 -15.04 -4.32 8.31
CA SER A 67 -13.68 -4.41 7.74
C SER A 67 -13.62 -5.45 6.62
N THR A 68 -14.25 -6.60 6.83
CA THR A 68 -14.34 -7.67 5.83
C THR A 68 -15.13 -7.21 4.62
N ILE A 69 -16.27 -6.55 4.82
CA ILE A 69 -17.09 -6.01 3.72
C ILE A 69 -16.30 -4.99 2.90
N PHE A 70 -15.59 -4.06 3.56
CA PHE A 70 -14.76 -3.08 2.87
C PHE A 70 -13.60 -3.74 2.13
N ASN A 71 -12.91 -4.72 2.72
CA ASN A 71 -11.85 -5.45 2.01
C ASN A 71 -12.39 -6.18 0.76
N ILE A 72 -13.58 -6.77 0.82
CA ILE A 72 -14.22 -7.42 -0.34
C ILE A 72 -14.47 -6.40 -1.45
N ILE A 73 -15.14 -5.28 -1.15
CA ILE A 73 -15.42 -4.22 -2.14
C ILE A 73 -14.11 -3.65 -2.70
N TRP A 74 -13.14 -3.44 -1.83
CA TRP A 74 -11.84 -2.87 -2.16
C TRP A 74 -11.07 -3.73 -3.17
N ILE A 75 -10.99 -5.04 -2.96
CA ILE A 75 -10.23 -5.96 -3.83
C ILE A 75 -10.62 -5.78 -5.30
N PHE A 76 -11.91 -5.66 -5.60
CA PHE A 76 -12.40 -5.53 -6.98
C PHE A 76 -12.27 -4.12 -7.54
N THR A 77 -12.38 -3.10 -6.70
CA THR A 77 -12.46 -1.70 -7.16
C THR A 77 -11.10 -1.02 -7.26
N GLY A 78 -10.17 -1.30 -6.35
CA GLY A 78 -8.86 -0.63 -6.30
C GLY A 78 -7.71 -1.53 -5.84
N GLY A 79 -8.00 -2.49 -4.96
CA GLY A 79 -7.01 -3.36 -4.34
C GLY A 79 -6.18 -4.16 -5.33
N ILE A 80 -6.82 -4.88 -6.27
CA ILE A 80 -6.09 -5.70 -7.24
C ILE A 80 -5.22 -4.85 -8.17
N TRP A 81 -5.73 -3.70 -8.61
CA TRP A 81 -5.04 -2.81 -9.54
C TRP A 81 -3.74 -2.25 -8.95
N ILE A 82 -3.80 -1.77 -7.71
CA ILE A 82 -2.62 -1.22 -7.04
C ILE A 82 -1.68 -2.34 -6.56
N ALA A 83 -2.24 -3.46 -6.08
CA ALA A 83 -1.44 -4.63 -5.69
C ALA A 83 -0.63 -5.21 -6.86
N LEU A 84 -1.19 -5.22 -8.07
CA LEU A 84 -0.47 -5.61 -9.28
C LEU A 84 0.72 -4.68 -9.57
N GLY A 85 0.59 -3.38 -9.34
CA GLY A 85 1.71 -2.45 -9.43
C GLY A 85 2.86 -2.84 -8.49
N HIS A 86 2.54 -3.14 -7.23
CA HIS A 86 3.53 -3.64 -6.27
C HIS A 86 4.10 -5.01 -6.67
N LEU A 87 3.29 -5.91 -7.23
CA LEU A 87 3.75 -7.21 -7.69
C LEU A 87 4.78 -7.06 -8.81
N ILE A 88 4.49 -6.22 -9.81
CA ILE A 88 5.36 -5.99 -10.97
C ILE A 88 6.69 -5.39 -10.51
N PHE A 89 6.68 -4.30 -9.74
CA PHE A 89 7.91 -3.70 -9.22
C PHE A 89 8.68 -4.66 -8.31
N GLY A 90 7.97 -5.42 -7.46
CA GLY A 90 8.56 -6.45 -6.61
C GLY A 90 9.32 -7.49 -7.44
N LEU A 91 8.69 -8.04 -8.48
CA LEU A 91 9.31 -9.02 -9.37
C LEU A 91 10.50 -8.44 -10.14
N LEU A 92 10.36 -7.24 -10.70
CA LEU A 92 11.44 -6.56 -11.43
C LEU A 92 12.68 -6.34 -10.55
N LEU A 93 12.49 -5.83 -9.33
CA LEU A 93 13.59 -5.58 -8.39
C LEU A 93 14.20 -6.89 -7.85
N SER A 94 13.42 -7.96 -7.80
CA SER A 94 13.91 -9.29 -7.37
C SER A 94 14.93 -9.90 -8.31
N ILE A 95 15.02 -9.43 -9.57
CA ILE A 95 15.99 -9.94 -10.57
C ILE A 95 17.44 -9.64 -10.16
N THR A 96 17.66 -8.58 -9.38
CA THR A 96 19.01 -8.15 -8.98
C THR A 96 19.25 -8.35 -7.49
N ILE A 97 20.45 -8.75 -7.09
CA ILE A 97 20.81 -8.93 -5.68
C ILE A 97 20.62 -7.63 -4.89
N ILE A 98 20.94 -6.49 -5.49
CA ILE A 98 20.80 -5.15 -4.89
C ILE A 98 19.32 -4.76 -4.72
N GLY A 99 18.44 -5.20 -5.62
CA GLY A 99 17.01 -4.89 -5.61
C GLY A 99 16.17 -5.70 -4.62
N ILE A 100 16.64 -6.89 -4.20
CA ILE A 100 15.96 -7.77 -3.23
C ILE A 100 15.43 -7.03 -1.97
N PRO A 101 16.19 -6.18 -1.27
CA PRO A 101 15.67 -5.45 -0.10
C PRO A 101 14.47 -4.54 -0.42
N PHE A 102 14.42 -3.95 -1.62
CA PHE A 102 13.31 -3.11 -2.09
C PHE A 102 12.14 -3.97 -2.57
N ALA A 103 12.41 -5.06 -3.27
CA ALA A 103 11.37 -6.04 -3.64
C ALA A 103 10.59 -6.53 -2.41
N ARG A 104 11.29 -6.81 -1.30
CA ARG A 104 10.64 -7.20 -0.02
C ARG A 104 9.68 -6.12 0.51
N GLN A 105 9.99 -4.83 0.33
CA GLN A 105 9.06 -3.77 0.69
C GLN A 105 7.85 -3.72 -0.24
N HIS A 106 8.04 -3.91 -1.56
CA HIS A 106 6.90 -4.03 -2.48
C HIS A 106 5.99 -5.19 -2.11
N PHE A 107 6.52 -6.37 -1.78
CA PHE A 107 5.68 -7.50 -1.36
C PHE A 107 5.00 -7.27 0.00
N LYS A 108 5.63 -6.59 0.94
CA LYS A 108 5.00 -6.17 2.20
C LYS A 108 3.81 -5.23 1.95
N LEU A 109 3.99 -4.22 1.09
CA LEU A 109 2.94 -3.28 0.73
C LEU A 109 1.85 -3.93 -0.12
N LEU A 110 2.20 -4.90 -0.98
CA LEU A 110 1.25 -5.73 -1.71
C LEU A 110 0.29 -6.43 -0.74
N THR A 111 0.82 -7.12 0.27
CA THR A 111 -0.01 -7.83 1.26
C THR A 111 -0.91 -6.87 2.04
N LEU A 112 -0.38 -5.70 2.44
CA LEU A 112 -1.19 -4.65 3.08
C LEU A 112 -2.30 -4.14 2.15
N THR A 113 -2.00 -4.01 0.86
CA THR A 113 -2.93 -3.45 -0.15
C THR A 113 -4.03 -4.41 -0.51
N PHE A 114 -3.80 -5.72 -0.42
CA PHE A 114 -4.86 -6.70 -0.65
C PHE A 114 -5.98 -6.58 0.40
N ALA A 115 -5.63 -6.39 1.66
CA ALA A 115 -6.60 -6.27 2.76
C ALA A 115 -6.20 -5.14 3.72
N PRO A 116 -6.43 -3.88 3.33
CA PRO A 116 -5.96 -2.73 4.08
C PRO A 116 -6.81 -2.42 5.33
N PHE A 117 -8.08 -2.80 5.33
CA PHE A 117 -8.96 -2.52 6.45
C PHE A 117 -8.69 -3.48 7.61
N GLY A 118 -8.62 -2.92 8.82
CA GLY A 118 -8.25 -3.66 10.04
C GLY A 118 -6.76 -3.68 10.35
N LYS A 119 -5.93 -3.01 9.55
CA LYS A 119 -4.49 -2.86 9.77
C LYS A 119 -4.16 -1.50 10.37
N GLU A 120 -3.13 -1.47 11.20
CA GLU A 120 -2.53 -0.25 11.74
C GLU A 120 -1.06 -0.16 11.36
N VAL A 121 -0.61 1.08 11.14
CA VAL A 121 0.75 1.42 10.73
C VAL A 121 1.40 2.19 11.87
N TYR A 122 2.57 1.73 12.30
CA TYR A 122 3.40 2.31 13.37
C TYR A 122 4.75 2.77 12.81
#